data_AF-A0A9E2R4C5-F1
#
_entry.id   AF-A0A9E2R4C5-F1
#
_cell.length_a   1.000
_cell.length_b   1.000
_cell.length_c   1.000
_cell.angle_alpha   90.00
_cell.angle_beta   90.00
_cell.angle_gamma   90.00
#
_symmetry.space_group_name_H-M   'P 1'
#
loop_
_entity.id
_entity.type
_entity.pdbx_description
1 polymer ?
#
loop_
_entity_poly.entity_id
_entity_poly.type
_entity_poly.pdbx_seq_one_letter_code
_entity_poly.pdbx_strand_id
1 'polypeptide(L)' 'MPIGELLQFDPSGSLMAVNLDRKNPRAKEDITHLPPERLAQSILAKERRIAEILLKIKCLRDQPK' A
#
# COMPACT_ATOMS: atom_id res chain seq x y z
N MET A 1 -11.53 3.66 -10.19
CA MET A 1 -12.14 2.55 -10.96
C MET A 1 -13.49 2.24 -10.34
N PRO A 2 -14.56 2.04 -11.12
CA PRO A 2 -15.91 1.84 -10.60
C PRO A 2 -16.13 0.42 -10.05
N ILE A 3 -17.06 0.30 -9.09
CA ILE A 3 -17.37 -0.95 -8.36
C ILE A 3 -17.89 -2.09 -9.26
N GLY A 4 -18.39 -1.74 -10.44
CA GLY A 4 -18.95 -2.68 -11.42
C GLY A 4 -17.95 -3.67 -12.02
N GLU A 5 -16.64 -3.46 -11.83
CA GLU A 5 -15.60 -4.42 -12.26
C GLU A 5 -15.22 -5.44 -11.17
N LEU A 6 -15.74 -5.30 -9.94
CA LEU A 6 -15.42 -6.18 -8.80
C LEU A 6 -16.50 -7.23 -8.56
N LEU A 7 -17.75 -6.90 -8.89
CA LEU A 7 -18.93 -7.72 -8.63
C LEU A 7 -19.51 -8.22 -9.95
N GLN A 8 -19.59 -9.54 -10.09
CA GLN A 8 -20.27 -10.19 -11.21
C GLN A 8 -21.67 -10.59 -10.75
N PHE A 9 -22.69 -10.15 -11.49
CA PHE A 9 -24.08 -10.51 -11.24
C PHE A 9 -24.58 -11.43 -12.36
N ASP A 10 -25.48 -12.34 -12.02
CA ASP A 10 -26.19 -13.15 -13.00
C ASP A 10 -27.34 -12.32 -13.65
N PRO A 11 -28.00 -12.85 -14.71
CA PRO A 11 -29.11 -12.15 -15.37
C PRO A 11 -30.33 -11.88 -14.47
N SER A 12 -30.43 -12.55 -13.32
CA SER A 12 -31.50 -12.33 -12.32
C SER A 12 -31.17 -11.22 -11.32
N GLY A 13 -29.95 -10.66 -11.39
CA GLY A 13 -29.45 -9.64 -10.47
C GLY A 13 -28.86 -10.20 -9.19
N SER A 14 -28.67 -11.53 -9.09
CA SER A 14 -28.01 -12.16 -7.94
C SER A 14 -26.48 -12.09 -8.08
N LEU A 15 -25.77 -11.94 -6.95
CA LEU A 15 -24.31 -11.86 -6.92
C LEU A 15 -23.72 -13.25 -7.22
N MET A 16 -23.00 -13.35 -8.32
CA MET A 16 -22.41 -14.59 -8.83
C MET A 16 -20.96 -14.78 -8.39
N ALA A 17 -20.14 -13.70 -8.43
CA ALA A 17 -18.74 -13.77 -8.03
C ALA A 17 -18.20 -12.40 -7.59
N VAL A 18 -17.22 -12.45 -6.68
CA VAL A 18 -16.45 -11.28 -6.22
C VAL A 18 -14.97 -11.54 -6.45
N ASN A 19 -14.33 -10.77 -7.33
CA ASN A 19 -12.89 -10.92 -7.58
C ASN A 19 -12.08 -10.04 -6.62
N LEU A 20 -11.60 -10.65 -5.52
CA LEU A 20 -10.77 -9.99 -4.50
C LEU A 20 -9.26 -10.20 -4.71
N ASP A 21 -8.84 -11.18 -5.52
CA ASP A 21 -7.43 -11.41 -5.85
C ASP A 21 -6.94 -10.49 -6.99
N ARG A 22 -7.24 -9.20 -6.86
CA ARG A 22 -6.75 -8.20 -7.81
C ARG A 22 -5.43 -7.62 -7.31
N LYS A 23 -4.42 -7.65 -8.17
CA LYS A 23 -3.15 -6.95 -7.94
C LYS A 23 -3.46 -5.47 -7.66
N ASN A 24 -2.82 -4.93 -6.62
CA ASN A 24 -2.96 -3.53 -6.26
C ASN A 24 -2.49 -2.67 -7.46
N PRO A 25 -3.35 -1.83 -8.07
CA PRO A 25 -2.97 -0.99 -9.21
C PRO A 25 -1.98 0.13 -8.83
N ARG A 26 -1.80 0.38 -7.52
CA ARG A 26 -0.73 1.22 -6.96
C ARG A 26 0.44 0.39 -6.41
N ALA A 27 0.48 -0.92 -6.70
CA ALA A 27 1.65 -1.73 -6.39
C ALA A 27 2.86 -1.06 -7.06
N LYS A 28 3.91 -0.89 -6.27
CA LYS A 28 5.19 -0.45 -6.83
C LYS A 28 5.72 -1.54 -7.75
N GLU A 29 6.55 -1.15 -8.71
CA GLU A 29 7.31 -2.07 -9.54
C GLU A 29 7.91 -3.20 -8.70
N ASP A 30 7.94 -4.40 -9.29
CA ASP A 30 8.36 -5.61 -8.62
C ASP A 30 9.78 -5.43 -8.07
N ILE A 31 9.88 -5.24 -6.75
CA ILE A 31 11.14 -4.96 -6.05
C ILE A 31 12.13 -6.13 -6.15
N THR A 32 11.65 -7.31 -6.54
CA THR A 32 12.40 -8.56 -6.66
C THR A 32 13.49 -8.52 -7.73
N HIS A 33 13.39 -7.61 -8.70
CA HIS A 33 14.38 -7.48 -9.78
C HIS A 33 15.12 -6.13 -9.80
N LEU A 34 15.02 -5.33 -8.73
CA LEU A 34 15.75 -4.07 -8.67
C LEU A 34 17.26 -4.30 -8.49
N PRO A 35 18.12 -3.49 -9.16
CA PRO A 35 19.55 -3.50 -8.88
C PRO A 35 19.83 -3.25 -7.39
N PRO A 36 20.84 -3.90 -6.79
CA PRO A 36 21.15 -3.77 -5.37
C PRO A 36 21.30 -2.32 -4.89
N GLU A 37 21.89 -1.45 -5.72
CA GLU A 37 22.11 -0.04 -5.41
C GLU A 37 20.78 0.72 -5.30
N ARG A 38 19.82 0.44 -6.20
CA ARG A 38 18.50 1.05 -6.15
C ARG A 38 17.69 0.56 -4.96
N LEU A 39 17.81 -0.73 -4.63
CA LEU A 39 17.17 -1.29 -3.44
C LEU A 39 17.72 -0.64 -2.16
N ALA A 40 19.04 -0.54 -2.04
CA ALA A 40 19.71 0.11 -0.90
C ALA A 40 19.29 1.57 -0.74
N GLN A 41 19.26 2.35 -1.83
CA GLN A 41 18.79 3.74 -1.81
C GLN A 41 17.32 3.85 -1.36
N SER A 42 16.45 2.97 -1.88
CA SER A 42 15.04 2.92 -1.49
C SER A 42 14.87 2.56 0.00
N ILE A 43 15.65 1.61 0.51
CA ILE A 43 15.63 1.24 1.93
C ILE A 43 16.06 2.45 2.78
N LEU A 44 17.20 3.07 2.47
CA LEU A 44 17.70 4.23 3.21
C LEU A 44 16.68 5.39 3.25
N ALA A 45 15.99 5.66 2.13
CA ALA A 45 14.96 6.69 2.08
C ALA A 45 13.76 6.35 3.00
N LYS A 46 13.35 5.09 3.05
CA LYS A 46 12.26 4.63 3.93
C LYS A 46 12.67 4.69 5.41
N GLU A 47 13.88 4.28 5.75
CA GLU A 47 14.38 4.33 7.13
C GLU A 47 14.41 5.77 7.67
N ARG A 48 14.84 6.74 6.85
CA ARG A 48 14.78 8.17 7.22
C ARG A 48 13.34 8.61 7.52
N ARG A 49 12.39 8.22 6.67
CA ARG A 49 10.97 8.55 6.86
C ARG A 49 10.39 7.92 8.12
N ILE A 50 10.76 6.68 8.42
CA ILE A 50 10.35 5.99 9.66
C ILE A 50 10.89 6.75 10.87
N ALA A 51 12.18 7.12 10.87
CA ALA A 51 12.78 7.89 11.95
C ALA A 51 12.08 9.24 12.18
N GLU A 52 11.74 9.98 11.12
CA GLU A 52 10.96 11.22 11.20
C GLU A 52 9.60 11.01 11.87
N ILE A 53 8.87 9.97 11.47
CA ILE A 53 7.55 9.64 12.03
C ILE A 53 7.68 9.31 13.52
N LEU A 54 8.68 8.51 13.91
CA LEU A 54 8.91 8.16 15.30
C LEU A 54 9.23 9.38 16.16
N LEU A 55 10.06 10.30 15.65
CA LEU A 55 10.35 11.57 16.32
C LEU A 55 9.08 12.41 16.50
N LYS A 56 8.24 12.50 15.47
CA LYS A 56 6.96 13.21 15.54
C LYS A 56 6.03 12.58 16.59
N ILE A 57 5.91 11.26 16.63
CA ILE A 57 5.10 10.54 17.62
C ILE A 57 5.62 10.82 19.04
N LYS A 58 6.94 10.75 19.24
CA LYS A 58 7.56 11.05 20.54
C LYS A 58 7.26 12.48 20.99
N CYS A 59 7.43 13.45 20.09
CA CYS A 59 7.13 14.85 20.36
C CYS A 59 5.66 15.07 20.73
N LEU A 60 4.72 14.41 20.02
CA LEU A 60 3.29 14.48 20.33
C LEU A 60 2.95 13.84 21.68
N ARG A 61 3.62 12.74 22.05
CA ARG A 61 3.39 12.07 23.34
C ARG A 61 3.94 12.86 24.52
N ASP A 62 5.08 13.51 24.34
CA ASP A 62 5.77 14.25 25.40
C ASP A 62 5.16 15.68 25.57
N GLN A 63 4.06 16.00 24.88
CA GLN A 63 3.30 17.24 25.13
C GLN A 63 2.60 17.16 26.49
N PRO A 64 2.71 18.21 27.34
CA PRO A 64 1.97 18.27 28.59
C PRO A 64 0.46 18.25 28.29
N LYS A 65 -0.27 17.42 29.05
CA LYS A 65 -1.74 17.37 29.02
C LYS A 65 -2.38 18.66 29.52
#